data_AF-A0A0R0FWT8-F1
#
_entry.id   AF-A0A0R0FWT8-F1
#
_cell.length_a   1.000
_cell.length_b   1.000
_cell.length_c   1.000
_cell.angle_alpha   90.00
_cell.angle_beta   90.00
_cell.angle_gamma   90.00
#
_symmetry.space_group_name_H-M   'P 1'
#
loop_
_entity.id
_entity.type
_entity.pdbx_description
1 polymer ?
#
loop_
_entity_poly.entity_id
_entity_poly.type
_entity_poly.pdbx_seq_one_letter_code
_entity_poly.pdbx_strand_id
1 'polypeptide(L)'
;MGVEKQLLRSGTGPKPIPGQNVTVHCTGFGKNGDLSQKFWRLPTYIISLPFLSFPSLLINSPYLTLTYSTKDPGQNPFTFKIGQGSVIKGWDEGVLGMQIGEVARLRCSPDYAYGAGGFPAWGIRPNSVLEFEIEVLSAQ
;
A
#
# COMPACT_ATOMS: atom_id res chain seq x y z
N MET A 1 0.55 5.12 -20.01
CA MET A 1 0.03 5.11 -18.62
C MET A 1 0.39 3.75 -18.06
N GLY A 2 1.04 3.71 -16.91
CA GLY A 2 1.65 2.52 -16.30
C GLY A 2 2.04 2.81 -14.84
N VAL A 3 3.19 2.32 -14.39
CA VAL A 3 3.78 2.75 -13.10
C VAL A 3 4.95 3.71 -13.30
N GLU A 4 4.90 4.85 -12.62
CA GLU A 4 6.01 5.81 -12.52
C GLU A 4 6.68 5.65 -11.15
N LYS A 5 7.99 5.44 -11.13
CA LYS A 5 8.77 5.35 -9.89
C LYS A 5 9.55 6.65 -9.66
N GLN A 6 9.29 7.30 -8.54
CA GLN A 6 10.10 8.40 -8.02
C GLN A 6 10.95 7.89 -6.85
N LEU A 7 12.27 7.90 -7.01
CA LEU A 7 13.19 7.55 -5.94
C LEU A 7 13.17 8.64 -4.85
N LEU A 8 12.87 8.24 -3.60
CA LEU A 8 12.93 9.13 -2.42
C LEU A 8 14.21 8.92 -1.62
N ARG A 9 14.67 7.67 -1.50
CA ARG A 9 15.91 7.29 -0.82
C ARG A 9 16.51 6.06 -1.49
N SER A 10 17.78 6.10 -1.86
CA SER A 10 18.49 4.95 -2.42
C SER A 10 18.63 3.80 -1.42
N GLY A 11 18.41 2.57 -1.88
CA GLY A 11 18.77 1.37 -1.14
C GLY A 11 20.25 1.02 -1.33
N THR A 12 20.76 0.13 -0.47
CA THR A 12 22.14 -0.40 -0.55
C THR A 12 22.18 -1.91 -0.79
N GLY A 13 21.04 -2.59 -0.75
CA GLY A 13 20.97 -4.03 -0.95
C GLY A 13 20.69 -4.43 -2.40
N PRO A 14 20.73 -5.74 -2.71
CA PRO A 14 20.42 -6.24 -4.05
C PRO A 14 18.97 -5.93 -4.45
N LYS A 15 18.69 -5.95 -5.75
CA LYS A 15 17.32 -5.87 -6.26
C LYS A 15 16.59 -7.19 -6.01
N PRO A 16 15.29 -7.17 -5.63
CA PRO A 16 14.49 -8.40 -5.52
C PRO A 16 14.43 -9.16 -6.85
N ILE A 17 14.39 -10.48 -6.76
CA ILE A 17 14.27 -11.39 -7.91
C ILE A 17 12.83 -11.94 -7.95
N PRO A 18 12.19 -12.07 -9.13
CA PRO A 18 10.89 -12.72 -9.26
C PRO A 18 10.84 -14.08 -8.54
N GLY A 19 9.81 -14.29 -7.72
CA GLY A 19 9.60 -15.49 -6.90
C GLY A 19 9.98 -15.35 -5.42
N GLN A 20 10.79 -14.35 -5.08
CA GLN A 20 11.18 -14.06 -3.69
C GLN A 20 10.02 -13.46 -2.88
N ASN A 21 10.02 -13.72 -1.58
CA ASN A 21 9.17 -13.05 -0.61
C ASN A 21 9.79 -11.70 -0.27
N VAL A 22 9.16 -10.61 -0.71
CA VAL A 22 9.60 -9.23 -0.43
C VAL A 22 8.78 -8.69 0.72
N THR A 23 9.46 -8.17 1.73
CA THR A 23 8.86 -7.50 2.88
C THR A 23 9.04 -6.00 2.75
N VAL A 24 7.93 -5.26 2.77
CA VAL A 24 7.94 -3.81 2.54
C VAL A 24 7.16 -3.06 3.60
N HIS A 25 7.61 -1.84 3.89
CA HIS A 25 6.74 -0.83 4.44
C HIS A 25 6.06 -0.06 3.30
N CYS A 26 4.74 0.06 3.31
CA CYS A 26 3.99 0.86 2.35
C CYS A 26 3.08 1.91 3.01
N THR A 27 2.81 2.98 2.27
CA THR A 27 1.76 3.98 2.54
C THR A 27 1.05 4.31 1.23
N GLY A 28 -0.25 4.03 1.12
CA GLY A 28 -1.06 4.35 -0.06
C GLY A 28 -1.72 5.74 0.02
N PHE A 29 -1.83 6.44 -1.10
CA PHE A 29 -2.43 7.76 -1.28
C PHE A 29 -3.34 7.80 -2.51
N GLY A 30 -4.52 8.44 -2.41
CA GLY A 30 -5.52 8.44 -3.47
C GLY A 30 -6.96 8.18 -3.00
N LYS A 31 -7.24 8.28 -1.69
CA LYS A 31 -8.61 8.09 -1.18
C LYS A 31 -9.54 9.08 -1.86
N ASN A 32 -10.67 8.62 -2.39
CA ASN A 32 -11.62 9.45 -3.13
C ASN A 32 -11.01 10.19 -4.34
N GLY A 33 -9.90 9.69 -4.91
CA GLY A 33 -9.16 10.35 -6.00
C GLY A 33 -8.34 11.56 -5.57
N ASP A 34 -8.18 11.77 -4.26
CA ASP A 34 -7.32 12.78 -3.69
C ASP A 34 -5.98 12.15 -3.30
N LEU A 35 -4.92 12.48 -4.05
CA LEU A 35 -3.56 11.98 -3.83
C LEU A 35 -2.90 12.58 -2.57
N SER A 36 -3.53 13.54 -1.91
CA SER A 36 -3.11 13.99 -0.58
C SER A 36 -3.68 13.12 0.54
N GLN A 37 -4.73 12.34 0.27
CA GLN A 37 -5.37 11.48 1.26
C GLN A 37 -4.81 10.07 1.25
N LYS A 38 -4.29 9.64 2.40
CA LYS A 38 -3.82 8.26 2.59
C LYS A 38 -5.01 7.28 2.60
N PHE A 39 -4.85 6.15 1.92
CA PHE A 39 -5.75 5.00 1.99
C PHE A 39 -4.91 3.77 2.32
N TRP A 40 -5.17 3.12 3.47
CA TRP A 40 -4.93 1.70 3.74
C TRP A 40 -5.31 1.37 5.20
N ARG A 41 -5.92 0.20 5.41
CA ARG A 41 -6.13 -0.45 6.72
C ARG A 41 -5.57 -1.86 6.61
N LEU A 42 -4.63 -2.24 7.47
CA LEU A 42 -4.43 -3.64 7.83
C LEU A 42 -5.32 -3.95 9.03
N PRO A 43 -6.03 -5.09 9.07
CA PRO A 43 -6.68 -5.52 10.29
C PRO A 43 -5.59 -6.14 11.17
N THR A 44 -5.10 -5.42 12.18
CA THR A 44 -4.36 -6.08 13.27
C THR A 44 -4.76 -5.38 14.57
N TYR A 45 -5.48 -6.13 15.41
CA TYR A 45 -6.18 -5.77 16.66
C TYR A 45 -7.62 -5.21 16.55
N ILE A 46 -8.58 -6.07 16.14
CA ILE A 46 -9.96 -6.07 16.68
C ILE A 46 -10.16 -7.32 17.55
N ILE A 47 -9.20 -7.63 18.44
CA ILE A 47 -9.30 -8.81 19.32
C ILE A 47 -8.98 -8.37 20.75
N SER A 48 -10.03 -8.01 21.50
CA SER A 48 -10.14 -8.13 22.97
C SER A 48 -11.28 -7.31 23.61
N LEU A 49 -12.24 -6.76 22.84
CA LEU A 49 -13.48 -6.26 23.43
C LEU A 49 -14.59 -7.31 23.25
N PRO A 50 -14.82 -8.19 24.25
CA PRO A 50 -16.08 -8.90 24.32
C PRO A 50 -17.14 -7.86 24.71
N PHE A 51 -18.34 -7.97 24.14
CA PHE A 51 -19.45 -7.05 24.37
C PHE A 51 -19.21 -5.64 23.84
N LEU A 52 -19.66 -5.40 22.60
CA LEU A 52 -20.55 -4.29 22.29
C LEU A 52 -21.05 -4.48 20.85
N SER A 53 -22.35 -4.71 20.73
CA SER A 53 -23.10 -4.50 19.50
C SER A 53 -23.00 -3.02 19.13
N PHE A 54 -22.03 -2.66 18.29
CA PHE A 54 -21.90 -1.29 17.79
C PHE A 54 -22.62 -1.15 16.43
N PRO A 55 -23.76 -0.45 16.38
CA PRO A 55 -24.38 -0.04 15.13
C PRO A 55 -23.57 1.09 14.49
N SER A 56 -23.21 0.95 13.22
CA SER A 56 -23.08 1.97 12.13
C SER A 56 -22.50 3.39 12.37
N LEU A 57 -22.08 3.78 13.58
CA LEU A 57 -21.78 5.17 13.94
C LEU A 57 -20.30 5.57 13.90
N LEU A 58 -19.39 4.64 13.61
CA LEU A 58 -17.94 4.95 13.52
C LEU A 58 -17.48 5.36 12.13
N ILE A 59 -18.37 5.49 11.14
CA ILE A 59 -18.00 5.87 9.77
C ILE A 59 -17.69 7.37 9.62
N ASN A 60 -18.17 8.24 10.53
CA ASN A 60 -18.08 9.70 10.40
C ASN A 60 -17.27 10.41 11.49
N SER A 61 -16.39 9.73 12.22
CA SER A 61 -15.52 10.44 13.17
C SER A 61 -14.36 11.14 12.43
N PRO A 62 -14.21 12.48 12.54
CA PRO A 62 -13.06 13.20 11.96
C PRO A 62 -11.73 12.82 12.62
N TYR A 63 -11.76 12.13 13.77
CA TYR A 63 -10.60 11.55 14.44
C TYR A 63 -10.28 10.11 13.98
N LEU A 64 -11.08 9.54 13.06
CA LEU A 64 -10.84 8.23 12.44
C LEU A 64 -10.32 8.35 11.00
N THR A 65 -9.60 9.44 10.69
CA THR A 65 -8.71 9.45 9.53
C THR A 65 -7.41 8.73 9.93
N LEU A 66 -7.53 7.44 10.24
CA LEU A 66 -6.38 6.59 10.53
C LEU A 66 -5.59 6.42 9.23
N THR A 67 -4.63 7.31 9.04
CA THR A 67 -3.69 7.19 7.95
C THR A 67 -2.57 6.25 8.38
N TYR A 68 -2.71 4.95 8.12
CA TYR A 68 -1.66 3.99 8.45
C TYR A 68 -0.49 4.13 7.49
N SER A 69 0.66 4.56 8.00
CA SER A 69 1.94 4.19 7.42
C SER A 69 2.40 2.93 8.14
N THR A 70 2.84 1.92 7.43
CA THR A 70 3.50 0.79 8.11
C THR A 70 4.80 1.21 8.81
N LYS A 71 5.30 2.44 8.55
CA LYS A 71 6.37 3.08 9.33
C LYS A 71 5.95 3.50 10.75
N ASP A 72 4.65 3.51 11.04
CA ASP A 72 4.15 3.88 12.37
C ASP A 72 4.49 2.77 13.40
N PRO A 73 4.94 3.13 14.61
CA PRO A 73 5.30 2.15 15.63
C PRO A 73 4.17 1.13 15.88
N GLY A 74 4.49 -0.16 15.80
CA GLY A 74 3.54 -1.25 16.03
C GLY A 74 2.82 -1.78 14.80
N GLN A 75 3.12 -1.27 13.60
CA GLN A 75 2.63 -1.84 12.34
C GLN A 75 3.60 -2.90 11.79
N ASN A 76 3.03 -4.02 11.33
CA ASN A 76 3.83 -5.06 10.70
C ASN A 76 4.07 -4.70 9.22
N PRO A 77 5.28 -4.94 8.71
CA PRO A 77 5.53 -4.80 7.28
C PRO A 77 4.71 -5.83 6.49
N PHE A 78 4.44 -5.51 5.24
CA PHE A 78 3.68 -6.37 4.35
C PHE A 78 4.62 -7.27 3.55
N THR A 79 4.43 -8.59 3.62
CA THR A 79 5.23 -9.57 2.88
C THR A 79 4.40 -10.17 1.74
N PHE A 80 4.97 -10.21 0.53
CA PHE A 80 4.32 -10.80 -0.65
C PHE A 80 5.35 -11.41 -1.60
N LYS A 81 4.89 -12.29 -2.50
CA LYS A 81 5.74 -12.83 -3.57
C LYS A 81 5.80 -11.87 -4.75
N ILE A 82 6.99 -11.39 -5.06
CA ILE A 82 7.23 -10.47 -6.19
C ILE A 82 7.31 -11.24 -7.52
N GLY A 83 6.84 -10.63 -8.61
CA GLY A 83 6.88 -11.17 -9.98
C GLY A 83 5.93 -12.35 -10.21
N GLN A 84 4.89 -12.50 -9.38
CA GLN A 84 3.92 -13.60 -9.44
C GLN A 84 2.47 -13.09 -9.58
N GLY A 85 2.26 -11.78 -9.74
CA GLY A 85 0.90 -11.21 -9.77
C GLY A 85 0.15 -11.33 -8.44
N SER A 86 0.86 -11.43 -7.31
CA SER A 86 0.26 -11.47 -5.96
C SER A 86 -0.22 -10.09 -5.48
N VAL A 87 0.21 -9.03 -6.16
CA VAL A 87 -0.12 -7.62 -5.88
C VAL A 87 -0.53 -6.93 -7.18
N ILE A 88 -1.00 -5.68 -7.10
CA ILE A 88 -1.31 -4.87 -8.30
C ILE A 88 -0.07 -4.75 -9.20
N LYS A 89 -0.29 -4.66 -10.52
CA LYS A 89 0.81 -4.62 -11.51
C LYS A 89 1.84 -3.53 -11.22
N GLY A 90 1.39 -2.36 -10.76
CA GLY A 90 2.28 -1.25 -10.41
C GLY A 90 3.23 -1.58 -9.26
N TRP A 91 2.82 -2.40 -8.29
CA TRP A 91 3.71 -2.90 -7.26
C TRP A 91 4.66 -3.96 -7.81
N ASP A 92 4.14 -4.89 -8.60
CA ASP A 92 4.96 -5.98 -9.14
C ASP A 92 6.11 -5.43 -9.99
N GLU A 93 5.82 -4.53 -10.93
CA GLU A 93 6.85 -3.90 -11.77
C GLU A 93 7.68 -2.85 -11.00
N GLY A 94 7.03 -2.03 -10.16
CA GLY A 94 7.71 -0.95 -9.44
C GLY A 94 8.71 -1.46 -8.41
N VAL A 95 8.34 -2.46 -7.61
CA VAL A 95 9.20 -3.04 -6.56
C VAL A 95 10.30 -3.92 -7.15
N LEU A 96 10.08 -4.61 -8.27
CA LEU A 96 11.15 -5.30 -9.01
C LEU A 96 12.27 -4.33 -9.43
N GLY A 97 11.93 -3.07 -9.69
CA GLY A 97 12.88 -2.01 -10.03
C GLY A 97 13.59 -1.38 -8.82
N MET A 98 13.23 -1.72 -7.59
CA MET A 98 13.78 -1.15 -6.35
C MET A 98 14.91 -2.00 -5.78
N GLN A 99 15.76 -1.39 -4.97
CA GLN A 99 16.78 -2.07 -4.17
C GLN A 99 16.28 -2.32 -2.75
N ILE A 100 16.78 -3.37 -2.08
CA ILE A 100 16.55 -3.53 -0.64
C ILE A 100 17.13 -2.29 0.10
N GLY A 101 16.32 -1.69 0.98
CA GLY A 101 16.57 -0.43 1.68
C GLY A 101 16.08 0.83 0.94
N GLU A 102 15.67 0.70 -0.33
CA GLU A 102 15.18 1.81 -1.15
C GLU A 102 13.81 2.27 -0.68
N VAL A 103 13.60 3.58 -0.64
CA VAL A 103 12.27 4.20 -0.50
C VAL A 103 11.94 4.88 -1.81
N ALA A 104 10.80 4.53 -2.41
CA ALA A 104 10.32 5.14 -3.64
C ALA A 104 8.81 5.38 -3.58
N ARG A 105 8.36 6.41 -4.28
CA ARG A 105 6.95 6.67 -4.54
C ARG A 105 6.58 6.10 -5.89
N LEU A 106 5.65 5.15 -5.91
CA LEU A 106 5.10 4.53 -7.10
C LEU A 106 3.75 5.17 -7.42
N ARG A 107 3.66 5.88 -8.55
CA ARG A 107 2.42 6.41 -9.09
C ARG A 107 1.87 5.45 -10.11
N CYS A 108 0.77 4.79 -9.77
CA CYS A 108 0.13 3.75 -10.56
C CYS A 108 -1.09 4.34 -11.27
N SER A 109 -1.10 4.24 -12.60
CA SER A 109 -2.32 4.46 -13.38
C SER A 109 -3.40 3.43 -13.03
N PRO A 110 -4.68 3.70 -13.29
CA PRO A 110 -5.76 2.80 -12.90
C PRO A 110 -5.59 1.37 -13.43
N ASP A 111 -5.10 1.19 -14.66
CA ASP A 111 -4.80 -0.09 -15.29
C ASP A 111 -3.65 -0.88 -14.62
N TYR A 112 -2.81 -0.19 -13.84
CA TYR A 112 -1.75 -0.76 -13.00
C TYR A 112 -2.14 -0.84 -11.51
N ALA A 113 -3.38 -0.46 -11.18
CA ALA A 113 -3.98 -0.47 -9.86
C ALA A 113 -5.29 -1.29 -9.84
N TYR A 114 -6.44 -0.66 -9.59
CA TYR A 114 -7.76 -1.33 -9.45
C TYR A 114 -8.70 -1.13 -10.65
N GLY A 115 -8.23 -0.46 -11.70
CA GLY A 115 -8.94 -0.27 -12.96
C GLY A 115 -10.32 0.40 -12.80
N ALA A 116 -11.21 0.07 -13.73
CA ALA A 116 -12.59 0.56 -13.75
C ALA A 116 -13.46 0.01 -12.60
N GLY A 117 -13.04 -1.08 -11.94
CA GLY A 117 -13.74 -1.59 -10.77
C GLY A 117 -13.52 -0.73 -9.53
N GLY A 118 -12.34 -0.09 -9.42
CA GLY A 118 -11.92 0.56 -8.20
C GLY A 118 -11.86 -0.43 -7.03
N PHE A 119 -11.91 0.09 -5.81
CA PHE A 119 -12.01 -0.74 -4.61
C PHE A 119 -12.87 0.00 -3.57
N PRO A 120 -14.21 -0.11 -3.66
CA PRO A 120 -15.14 0.64 -2.80
C PRO A 120 -14.90 0.42 -1.31
N ALA A 121 -14.48 -0.79 -0.91
CA ALA A 121 -14.17 -1.12 0.48
C ALA A 121 -13.07 -0.23 1.08
N TRP A 122 -12.18 0.34 0.26
CA TRP A 122 -11.11 1.26 0.68
C TRP A 122 -11.34 2.71 0.22
N GLY A 123 -12.49 3.02 -0.38
CA GLY A 123 -12.79 4.35 -0.92
C GLY A 123 -12.01 4.69 -2.20
N ILE A 124 -11.55 3.67 -2.94
CA ILE A 124 -10.88 3.85 -4.23
C ILE A 124 -11.95 3.88 -5.32
N ARG A 125 -12.10 5.02 -5.98
CA ARG A 125 -13.09 5.17 -7.06
C ARG A 125 -12.64 4.41 -8.32
N PRO A 126 -13.59 3.98 -9.17
CA PRO A 126 -13.29 3.57 -10.54
C PRO A 126 -12.30 4.51 -11.23
N ASN A 127 -11.32 3.94 -11.92
CA ASN A 127 -10.31 4.68 -12.70
C ASN A 127 -9.48 5.69 -11.88
N SER A 128 -9.30 5.46 -10.58
CA SER A 128 -8.44 6.31 -9.75
C SER A 128 -6.96 6.03 -10.02
N VAL A 129 -6.17 7.10 -10.17
CA VAL A 129 -4.72 7.04 -10.04
C VAL A 129 -4.38 6.91 -8.55
N LEU A 130 -3.45 6.03 -8.22
CA LEU A 130 -3.01 5.80 -6.84
C LEU A 130 -1.52 6.02 -6.73
N GLU A 131 -1.08 6.54 -5.60
CA GLU A 131 0.32 6.69 -5.27
C GLU A 131 0.67 5.87 -4.04
N PHE A 132 1.81 5.20 -4.06
CA PHE A 132 2.28 4.38 -2.96
C PHE A 132 3.70 4.76 -2.61
N GLU A 133 3.95 5.18 -1.38
CA GLU A 133 5.31 5.26 -0.86
C GLU A 133 5.68 3.88 -0.31
N ILE A 134 6.69 3.24 -0.91
CA ILE A 134 7.15 1.90 -0.54
C ILE A 134 8.59 1.99 -0.09
N GLU A 135 8.91 1.27 0.98
CA GLU A 135 10.25 1.02 1.48
C GLU A 135 10.48 -0.49 1.50
N VAL A 136 11.48 -0.96 0.74
CA VAL A 136 11.82 -2.39 0.70
C VAL A 136 12.72 -2.72 1.89
N LEU A 137 12.28 -3.61 2.78
CA LEU A 137 13.04 -3.98 3.97
C LEU A 137 13.93 -5.20 3.72
N SER A 138 13.38 -6.22 3.06
CA SER A 138 14.09 -7.46 2.76
C SER A 138 13.45 -8.21 1.59
N ALA A 139 14.23 -9.08 0.94
CA ALA A 139 13.77 -10.03 -0.07
C ALA A 139 14.46 -11.38 0.17
N GLN A 140 13.67 -12.46 0.25
CA GLN A 140 14.12 -13.82 0.57
C GLN A 140 13.50 -14.83 -0.38
#